data_AF-A0A2G9YFH7-F1
#
_entry.id   AF-A0A2G9YFH7-F1
#
_cell.length_a   1.000
_cell.length_b   1.000
_cell.length_c   1.000
_cell.angle_alpha   90.00
_cell.angle_beta   90.00
_cell.angle_gamma   90.00
#
_symmetry.space_group_name_H-M   'P 1'
#
loop_
_entity.id
_entity.type
_entity.pdbx_description
1 polymer ?
#
loop_
_entity_poly.entity_id
_entity_poly.type
_entity_poly.pdbx_seq_one_letter_code
_entity_poly.pdbx_strand_id
1 'polypeptide(L)'
;MLFGSKTRSYLGVDIGKSSIKVVELANEKGNPLLVTYGFSEQTIDLVKSDSKEDEEKMVYLLTEICKKAQVTTTKAITALPTFA
;
A
#
# COMPACT_ATOMS: atom_id res chain seq x y z
N MET A 1 -5.54 1.78 -27.69
CA MET A 1 -6.04 1.02 -26.51
C MET A 1 -7.56 1.10 -26.54
N LEU A 2 -8.22 -0.03 -26.81
CA LEU A 2 -9.64 -0.24 -26.53
C LEU A 2 -9.77 -0.52 -25.02
N PHE A 3 -10.93 -0.22 -24.41
CA PHE A 3 -11.32 -0.38 -23.00
C PHE A 3 -11.09 0.85 -22.08
N GLY A 4 -12.17 1.60 -21.87
CA GLY A 4 -12.47 2.43 -20.67
C GLY A 4 -11.58 3.65 -20.41
N SER A 5 -12.18 4.78 -20.00
CA SER A 5 -11.40 5.81 -19.32
C SER A 5 -10.85 5.21 -18.02
N LYS A 6 -9.56 5.42 -17.72
CA LYS A 6 -8.99 4.98 -16.44
C LYS A 6 -9.72 5.70 -15.31
N THR A 7 -10.52 4.98 -14.54
CA THR A 7 -11.11 5.49 -13.30
C THR A 7 -9.98 5.94 -12.40
N ARG A 8 -10.05 7.16 -11.87
CA ARG A 8 -9.01 7.66 -10.95
C ARG A 8 -9.11 6.87 -9.65
N SER A 9 -8.03 6.19 -9.29
CA SER A 9 -7.88 5.47 -8.02
C SER A 9 -6.61 5.90 -7.29
N TYR A 10 -6.62 5.72 -5.98
CA TYR A 10 -5.51 6.02 -5.08
C TYR A 10 -5.27 4.83 -4.16
N LEU A 11 -4.00 4.55 -3.88
CA LEU A 11 -3.56 3.50 -2.98
C LEU A 11 -3.35 4.11 -1.58
N GLY A 12 -4.18 3.75 -0.61
CA GLY A 12 -3.86 3.91 0.80
C GLY A 12 -2.83 2.88 1.21
N VAL A 13 -1.72 3.32 1.80
CA VAL A 13 -0.67 2.46 2.36
C VAL A 13 -0.57 2.76 3.86
N ASP A 14 -0.72 1.72 4.68
CA ASP A 14 -0.54 1.78 6.13
C ASP A 14 0.60 0.84 6.54
N ILE A 15 1.64 1.42 7.14
CA ILE A 15 2.84 0.71 7.58
C ILE A 15 2.84 0.72 9.11
N GLY A 16 2.41 -0.39 9.69
CA GLY A 16 2.47 -0.64 11.12
C GLY A 16 3.69 -1.49 11.51
N LYS A 17 3.89 -1.64 12.82
CA LYS A 17 4.99 -2.46 13.39
C LYS A 17 4.89 -3.95 13.03
N SER A 18 3.66 -4.47 12.94
CA SER A 18 3.40 -5.90 12.76
C SER A 18 2.73 -6.23 11.43
N SER A 19 2.40 -5.21 10.63
CA SER A 19 1.72 -5.43 9.35
C SER A 19 1.85 -4.25 8.42
N ILE A 20 1.90 -4.56 7.13
CA ILE A 20 1.68 -3.59 6.05
C ILE A 20 0.31 -3.89 5.44
N LYS A 21 -0.49 -2.85 5.22
CA LYS A 21 -1.79 -2.94 4.56
C LYS A 21 -1.83 -1.99 3.38
N VAL A 22 -2.46 -2.42 2.29
CA VAL A 22 -2.73 -1.58 1.12
C VAL A 22 -4.19 -1.67 0.72
N VAL A 23 -4.78 -0.52 0.38
CA VAL A 23 -6.18 -0.41 -0.05
C VAL A 23 -6.23 0.49 -1.28
N GLU A 24 -6.66 -0.03 -2.43
CA GLU A 24 -6.91 0.82 -3.60
C GLU A 24 -8.39 1.16 -3.70
N LEU A 25 -8.71 2.45 -3.65
CA LEU A 25 -10.07 2.94 -3.80
C LEU A 25 -10.20 3.79 -5.07
N ALA A 26 -11.29 3.58 -5.80
CA ALA A 26 -11.73 4.42 -6.89
C ALA A 26 -12.97 5.23 -6.48
N ASN A 27 -13.16 6.39 -7.10
CA ASN A 27 -14.42 7.12 -6.99
C ASN A 27 -15.37 6.65 -8.10
N GLU A 28 -16.45 5.98 -7.72
CA GLU A 28 -17.55 5.60 -8.60
C GLU A 28 -18.77 6.48 -8.31
N LYS A 29 -18.92 7.56 -9.08
CA LYS A 29 -20.07 8.50 -8.99
C LYS A 29 -20.32 9.02 -7.56
N GLY A 30 -19.25 9.35 -6.84
CA GLY A 30 -19.31 9.85 -5.46
C GLY A 30 -19.22 8.75 -4.40
N ASN A 31 -19.28 7.47 -4.78
CA ASN A 31 -19.14 6.36 -3.84
C ASN A 31 -17.72 5.79 -3.89
N PRO A 32 -17.14 5.39 -2.75
CA PRO A 32 -15.89 4.66 -2.74
C PRO A 32 -16.11 3.24 -3.27
N LEU A 33 -15.37 2.86 -4.30
CA LEU A 33 -15.31 1.50 -4.82
C LEU A 33 -13.98 0.87 -4.41
N LEU A 34 -14.03 -0.28 -3.75
CA LEU A 34 -12.84 -1.09 -3.48
C LEU A 34 -12.36 -1.72 -4.79
N VAL A 35 -11.20 -1.27 -5.28
CA VAL A 35 -10.56 -1.86 -6.46
C VAL A 35 -9.81 -3.12 -6.05
N THR A 36 -8.98 -3.01 -5.01
CA THR A 36 -8.27 -4.15 -4.45
C THR A 36 -7.78 -3.87 -3.03
N TYR A 37 -7.40 -4.93 -2.32
CA TYR A 37 -6.85 -4.92 -0.98
C TYR A 37 -5.74 -5.96 -0.87
N GLY A 38 -4.72 -5.65 -0.07
CA GLY A 38 -3.65 -6.59 0.26
C GLY A 38 -3.06 -6.30 1.64
N PHE A 39 -2.49 -7.32 2.26
CA PHE A 39 -1.77 -7.16 3.52
C PHE A 39 -0.70 -8.22 3.69
N SER A 40 0.25 -7.94 4.57
CA SER A 40 1.17 -8.92 5.13
C SER A 40 1.28 -8.71 6.63
N GLU A 41 1.27 -9.81 7.37
CA GLU A 41 1.59 -9.84 8.79
C GLU A 41 3.03 -10.31 8.94
N GLN A 42 3.93 -9.37 9.13
CA GLN A 42 5.31 -9.63 9.51
C GLN A 42 5.67 -8.65 10.61
N THR A 43 6.26 -9.16 11.69
CA THR A 43 6.88 -8.29 12.69
C THR A 43 8.16 -7.75 12.07
N ILE A 44 8.08 -6.52 11.59
CA ILE A 44 9.26 -5.79 11.14
C ILE A 44 9.58 -4.90 12.32
N ASP A 45 10.70 -5.16 12.99
CA ASP A 45 11.12 -4.38 14.16
C ASP A 45 11.64 -3.00 13.71
N LEU A 46 10.75 -2.22 13.08
CA LEU A 46 11.00 -0.88 12.54
C LEU A 46 11.30 0.15 13.63
N VAL A 47 11.19 -0.22 14.90
CA VAL A 47 11.35 0.67 16.05
C VAL A 47 12.82 1.05 16.27
N LYS A 48 13.78 0.39 15.61
CA LYS A 48 15.21 0.60 15.89
C LYS A 48 16.13 0.77 14.69
N SER A 49 15.66 0.68 13.46
CA SER A 49 16.58 0.53 12.33
C SER A 49 16.27 1.43 11.14
N ASP A 50 16.97 2.56 11.10
CA ASP A 50 17.32 3.28 9.87
C ASP A 50 18.36 2.51 9.03
N SER A 51 18.32 1.17 9.11
CA SER A 51 19.26 0.32 8.37
C SER A 51 18.75 0.17 6.95
N LYS A 52 19.68 0.24 5.99
CA LYS A 52 19.37 0.02 4.58
C LYS A 52 18.73 -1.36 4.33
N GLU A 53 19.09 -2.36 5.13
CA GLU A 53 18.55 -3.71 5.03
C GLU A 53 17.05 -3.76 5.35
N ASP A 54 16.60 -2.98 6.33
CA ASP A 54 15.19 -2.95 6.71
C ASP A 54 14.36 -2.14 5.70
N GLU A 55 14.92 -1.07 5.14
CA GLU A 55 14.33 -0.40 3.99
C GLU A 55 14.14 -1.36 2.80
N GLU A 56 15.16 -2.17 2.46
CA GLU A 56 15.10 -3.15 1.38
C GLU A 56 14.03 -4.23 1.64
N LYS A 57 13.92 -4.73 2.88
CA LYS A 57 12.86 -5.66 3.28
C LYS A 57 11.46 -5.03 3.15
N MET A 58 11.31 -3.78 3.57
CA MET A 58 10.06 -3.03 3.47
C MET A 58 9.63 -2.85 2.01
N VAL A 59 10.57 -2.43 1.14
CA VAL A 59 10.35 -2.28 -0.30
C VAL A 59 9.95 -3.61 -0.93
N TYR A 60 10.67 -4.69 -0.60
CA TYR A 60 10.35 -6.03 -1.07
C TYR A 60 8.93 -6.44 -0.66
N LEU A 61 8.58 -6.30 0.61
CA LEU A 61 7.28 -6.75 1.13
C LEU A 61 6.13 -5.94 0.53
N LEU A 62 6.25 -4.61 0.49
CA LEU A 62 5.25 -3.73 -0.14
C LEU A 62 5.06 -4.08 -1.61
N THR A 63 6.15 -4.35 -2.34
CA THR A 63 6.10 -4.75 -3.75
C THR A 63 5.35 -6.06 -3.93
N GLU A 64 5.62 -7.06 -3.09
CA GLU A 64 4.95 -8.35 -3.14
C GLU A 64 3.46 -8.26 -2.79
N ILE A 65 3.10 -7.43 -1.81
CA ILE A 65 1.69 -7.15 -1.49
C ILE A 65 0.99 -6.52 -2.70
N CYS A 66 1.57 -5.47 -3.28
CA CYS A 66 0.98 -4.78 -4.44
C CYS A 66 0.83 -5.70 -5.66
N LYS A 67 1.82 -6.57 -5.94
CA LYS A 67 1.73 -7.56 -7.01
C LYS A 67 0.62 -8.57 -6.78
N LYS A 68 0.55 -9.16 -5.58
CA LYS A 68 -0.46 -10.18 -5.23
C LYS A 68 -1.87 -9.61 -5.20
N ALA A 69 -2.01 -8.38 -4.72
CA ALA A 69 -3.27 -7.65 -4.73
C ALA A 69 -3.62 -7.08 -6.12
N GLN A 70 -2.75 -7.16 -7.11
CA GLN A 70 -2.99 -6.58 -8.45
C GLN A 70 -3.30 -5.07 -8.40
N VAL A 71 -2.58 -4.34 -7.54
CA VAL A 71 -2.67 -2.87 -7.47
C VAL A 71 -2.40 -2.27 -8.85
N THR A 72 -3.25 -1.34 -9.28
CA THR A 72 -3.23 -0.77 -10.63
C THR A 72 -2.75 0.67 -10.69
N THR A 73 -2.73 1.35 -9.54
CA THR A 73 -2.29 2.76 -9.42
C THR A 73 -0.93 2.87 -8.75
N THR A 74 -0.17 3.89 -9.16
CA THR A 74 1.10 4.29 -8.50
C THR A 74 0.92 5.55 -7.65
N LYS A 75 -0.29 6.10 -7.56
CA LYS A 75 -0.61 7.26 -6.72
C LYS A 75 -0.95 6.77 -5.32
N ALA A 76 -0.02 6.95 -4.40
CA ALA A 76 -0.17 6.50 -3.02
C ALA A 76 -0.45 7.67 -2.06
N ILE A 77 -1.18 7.36 -0.99
CA ILE A 77 -1.41 8.21 0.18
C ILE A 77 -1.01 7.37 1.39
N THR A 78 -0.23 7.95 2.30
CA THR A 78 0.28 7.26 3.50
C THR A 78 0.30 8.23 4.69
N ALA A 79 0.53 7.69 5.88
CA ALA A 79 0.69 8.46 7.11
C ALA A 79 2.15 8.42 7.59
N LEU A 80 2.59 9.50 8.23
CA LEU A 80 3.83 9.47 9.02
C LEU A 80 3.56 8.72 10.34
N PRO A 81 4.52 7.93 10.83
CA PRO A 81 4.40 7.28 12.13
C PRO A 81 4.18 8.30 13.25
N THR A 82 3.33 7.99 14.22
CA THR A 82 3.07 8.84 15.40
C THR A 82 3.91 8.46 16.61
N PHE A 83 4.80 7.47 16.50
CA PHE A 83 5.65 7.04 17.59
C PHE A 83 6.78 8.06 17.80
N ALA A 84 6.74 8.75 18.95
CA ALA A 84 7.83 9.56 19.48
C ALA A 84 8.84 8.70 20.27
#